data_AF-I0JGZ1-F1
#
_entry.id   AF-I0JGZ1-F1
#
_cell.length_a   1.000
_cell.length_b   1.000
_cell.length_c   1.000
_cell.angle_alpha   90.00
_cell.angle_beta   90.00
_cell.angle_gamma   90.00
#
_symmetry.space_group_name_H-M   'P 1'
#
loop_
_entity.id
_entity.type
_entity.pdbx_description
1 polymer ?
#
loop_
_entity_poly.entity_id
_entity_poly.type
_entity_poly.pdbx_seq_one_letter_code
_entity_poly.pdbx_strand_id
1 'polypeptide(L)'
;MNLKDRLITNGFDHIDILLVEDEGDQTTVPDITLHKVNDLEYKLYLQPETIQYHLDNEYPYFEAVQNSGEEGKKTVKGYILEWK
;
A
#
# COMPACT_ATOMS: atom_id res chain seq x y z
N MET A 1 -10.01 6.92 8.74
CA MET A 1 -10.12 5.87 7.73
C MET A 1 -8.73 5.34 7.47
N ASN A 2 -8.56 4.02 7.58
CA ASN A 2 -7.30 3.33 7.25
C ASN A 2 -7.17 3.19 5.71
N LEU A 3 -6.02 2.72 5.24
CA LEU A 3 -5.72 2.51 3.82
C LEU A 3 -6.79 1.63 3.17
N LYS A 4 -7.17 0.52 3.82
CA LYS A 4 -8.22 -0.38 3.32
C LYS A 4 -9.55 0.35 3.06
N ASP A 5 -10.07 1.08 4.05
CA ASP A 5 -11.36 1.78 3.94
C ASP A 5 -11.34 2.82 2.82
N ARG A 6 -10.19 3.51 2.65
CA ARG A 6 -10.01 4.48 1.56
C ARG A 6 -10.02 3.80 0.20
N LEU A 7 -9.34 2.66 0.04
CA LEU A 7 -9.33 1.92 -1.21
C LEU A 7 -10.73 1.43 -1.58
N ILE A 8 -11.45 0.83 -0.63
CA ILE A 8 -12.84 0.39 -0.84
C ILE A 8 -13.75 1.57 -1.25
N THR A 9 -13.57 2.73 -0.60
CA THR A 9 -14.36 3.94 -0.93
C THR A 9 -14.09 4.45 -2.35
N ASN A 10 -12.90 4.19 -2.90
CA ASN A 10 -12.53 4.54 -4.27
C ASN A 10 -12.89 3.46 -5.30
N GLY A 11 -13.58 2.39 -4.88
CA GLY A 11 -14.08 1.35 -5.77
C GLY A 11 -13.18 0.12 -5.93
N PHE A 12 -12.04 0.08 -5.23
CA PHE A 12 -11.15 -1.09 -5.26
C PHE A 12 -11.73 -2.24 -4.41
N ASP A 13 -11.60 -3.47 -4.88
CA ASP A 13 -11.92 -4.70 -4.12
C ASP A 13 -10.75 -5.68 -4.13
N HIS A 14 -10.33 -6.11 -5.33
CA HIS A 14 -9.24 -7.06 -5.53
C HIS A 14 -8.07 -6.37 -6.22
N ILE A 15 -6.95 -6.23 -5.49
CA ILE A 15 -5.79 -5.49 -5.95
C ILE A 15 -4.49 -6.26 -5.71
N ASP A 16 -3.47 -5.92 -6.47
CA ASP A 16 -2.07 -6.10 -6.07
C ASP A 16 -1.49 -4.76 -5.63
N ILE A 17 -0.48 -4.81 -4.79
CA ILE A 17 0.28 -3.62 -4.40
C ILE A 17 1.74 -3.82 -4.81
N LEU A 18 2.23 -2.97 -5.71
CA LEU A 18 3.65 -2.89 -6.02
C LEU A 18 4.30 -1.87 -5.07
N LEU A 19 5.11 -2.36 -4.14
CA LEU A 19 5.94 -1.54 -3.26
C LEU A 19 7.28 -1.24 -3.94
N VAL A 20 7.63 0.03 -4.04
CA VAL A 20 8.90 0.52 -4.57
C VAL A 20 9.62 1.28 -3.46
N GLU A 21 10.80 0.81 -3.07
CA GLU A 21 11.69 1.48 -2.12
C GLU A 21 12.53 2.56 -2.84
N ASP A 22 12.98 3.57 -2.09
CA ASP A 22 13.80 4.66 -2.63
C ASP A 22 15.15 4.16 -3.19
N GLU A 23 15.68 3.08 -2.62
CA GLU A 23 16.94 2.43 -3.03
C GLU A 23 16.80 1.54 -4.27
N GLY A 24 15.59 1.46 -4.86
CA GLY A 24 15.31 0.78 -6.11
C GLY A 24 14.81 -0.66 -5.99
N ASP A 25 14.73 -1.19 -4.76
CA ASP A 25 14.11 -2.49 -4.52
C ASP A 25 12.59 -2.43 -4.74
N GLN A 26 12.07 -3.49 -5.35
CA GLN A 26 10.65 -3.60 -5.70
C GLN A 26 10.10 -4.93 -5.19
N THR A 27 8.98 -4.85 -4.49
CA THR A 27 8.26 -6.02 -3.98
C THR A 27 6.79 -5.92 -4.35
N THR A 28 6.26 -6.95 -4.99
CA THR A 28 4.81 -7.05 -5.24
C THR A 28 4.15 -7.85 -4.13
N VAL A 29 3.10 -7.30 -3.55
CA VAL A 29 2.18 -8.00 -2.65
C VAL A 29 0.91 -8.32 -3.44
N PRO A 30 0.80 -9.54 -4.00
CA PRO A 30 -0.31 -9.88 -4.86
C PRO A 30 -1.55 -10.33 -4.08
N ASP A 31 -2.67 -10.43 -4.79
CA ASP A 31 -3.90 -11.12 -4.42
C ASP A 31 -4.53 -10.59 -3.12
N ILE A 32 -4.62 -9.27 -3.01
CA ILE A 32 -5.22 -8.60 -1.86
C ILE A 32 -6.70 -8.39 -2.12
N THR A 33 -7.54 -9.22 -1.49
CA THR A 33 -8.97 -8.93 -1.35
C THR A 33 -9.19 -7.99 -0.15
N LEU A 34 -9.53 -6.73 -0.40
CA LEU A 34 -9.67 -5.70 0.62
C LEU A 34 -10.71 -6.08 1.69
N HIS A 35 -11.81 -6.70 1.30
CA HIS A 35 -12.84 -7.17 2.26
C HIS A 35 -12.38 -8.33 3.17
N LYS A 36 -11.34 -9.07 2.80
CA LYS A 36 -10.79 -10.18 3.61
C LYS A 36 -9.59 -9.76 4.46
N VAL A 37 -9.02 -8.58 4.21
CA VAL A 37 -7.91 -8.05 4.99
C VAL A 37 -8.44 -7.25 6.18
N ASN A 38 -7.92 -7.56 7.36
CA ASN A 38 -8.26 -6.81 8.58
C ASN A 38 -7.55 -5.46 8.60
N ASP A 39 -6.22 -5.47 8.52
CA ASP A 39 -5.34 -4.30 8.61
C ASP A 39 -4.26 -4.41 7.52
N LEU A 40 -4.29 -3.49 6.57
CA LEU A 40 -3.41 -3.52 5.41
C LEU A 40 -2.05 -2.89 5.73
N GLU A 41 -2.05 -1.86 6.56
CA GLU A 41 -0.86 -1.21 7.09
C GLU A 41 0.02 -2.20 7.85
N TYR A 42 -0.58 -3.02 8.72
CA TYR A 42 0.15 -4.07 9.44
C TYR A 42 0.72 -5.13 8.48
N LYS A 43 -0.08 -5.60 7.51
CA LYS A 43 0.37 -6.58 6.50
C LYS A 43 1.57 -6.07 5.69
N LEU A 44 1.60 -4.77 5.43
CA LEU A 44 2.65 -4.10 4.65
C LEU A 44 3.76 -3.50 5.53
N TYR A 45 3.71 -3.70 6.85
CA TYR A 45 4.65 -3.11 7.82
C TYR A 45 4.74 -1.58 7.77
N LEU A 46 3.67 -0.89 7.40
CA LEU A 46 3.63 0.56 7.27
C LEU A 46 3.36 1.25 8.62
N GLN A 47 3.89 2.46 8.78
CA GLN A 47 3.50 3.37 9.84
C GLN A 47 2.23 4.13 9.43
N PRO A 48 1.06 3.86 10.04
CA PRO A 48 -0.21 4.41 9.58
C PRO A 48 -0.26 5.95 9.57
N GLU A 49 0.46 6.56 10.50
CA GLU A 49 0.52 8.02 10.69
C GLU A 49 1.28 8.75 9.56
N THR A 50 2.03 8.00 8.76
CA THR A 50 2.89 8.53 7.69
C THR A 50 2.28 8.37 6.30
N ILE A 51 1.12 7.71 6.20
CA ILE A 51 0.54 7.37 4.90
C ILE A 51 -0.04 8.61 4.21
N GLN A 52 0.48 8.91 3.03
CA GLN A 52 -0.03 9.91 2.11
C GLN A 52 -0.69 9.20 0.92
N TYR A 53 -1.91 9.61 0.58
CA TYR A 53 -2.73 8.95 -0.43
C TYR A 53 -2.80 9.78 -1.70
N HIS A 54 -2.59 9.14 -2.85
CA HIS A 54 -2.59 9.74 -4.18
C HIS A 54 -3.48 8.93 -5.12
N LEU A 55 -4.78 8.82 -4.79
CA LEU A 55 -5.73 7.91 -5.43
C LEU A 55 -6.40 8.48 -6.68
N ASP A 56 -6.40 9.81 -6.87
CA ASP A 56 -7.01 10.49 -8.02
C ASP A 56 -6.14 10.52 -9.29
N ASN A 57 -5.04 9.76 -9.33
CA ASN A 57 -4.11 9.70 -10.46
C ASN A 57 -4.44 8.57 -11.43
N GLU A 58 -3.93 8.67 -12.68
CA GLU A 58 -3.99 7.57 -13.67
C GLU A 58 -3.40 6.27 -13.11
N TYR A 59 -2.38 6.38 -12.26
CA TYR A 59 -1.80 5.30 -11.48
C TYR A 59 -1.98 5.63 -9.99
N PRO A 60 -2.98 5.06 -9.31
CA PRO A 60 -3.23 5.33 -7.89
C PRO A 60 -2.09 4.76 -7.04
N TYR A 61 -1.60 5.54 -6.07
CA TYR A 61 -0.56 5.09 -5.14
C TYR A 61 -0.70 5.69 -3.75
N PHE A 62 0.07 5.16 -2.81
CA PHE A 62 0.32 5.78 -1.51
C PHE A 62 1.82 5.86 -1.23
N GLU A 63 2.22 6.79 -0.37
CA GLU A 63 3.58 6.89 0.17
C GLU A 63 3.53 6.68 1.67
N ALA A 64 4.45 5.90 2.22
CA ALA A 64 4.46 5.60 3.65
C ALA A 64 5.86 5.19 4.12
N VAL A 65 6.09 5.30 5.43
CA VAL A 65 7.28 4.74 6.06
C VAL A 65 7.02 3.28 6.43
N GLN A 66 7.86 2.37 5.95
CA GLN A 66 7.85 0.96 6.30
C GLN A 66 8.85 0.67 7.43
N ASN A 67 8.44 -0.16 8.38
CA ASN A 67 9.28 -0.69 9.44
C ASN A 67 9.91 -2.01 8.98
N SER A 68 11.03 -1.96 8.26
CA SER A 68 11.81 -3.16 7.96
C SER A 68 12.62 -3.55 9.20
N GLY A 69 12.43 -4.80 9.65
CA GLY A 69 12.92 -5.31 10.94
C GLY A 69 14.43 -5.37 11.12
N GLU A 70 15.24 -5.10 10.08
CA GLU A 70 16.71 -5.17 10.15
C GLU A 70 17.45 -3.90 9.66
N GLU A 71 16.89 -3.13 8.71
CA GLU A 71 17.59 -1.98 8.09
C GLU A 71 17.07 -0.60 8.51
N GLY A 72 16.07 -0.55 9.39
CA GLY A 72 15.48 0.71 9.86
C GLY A 72 14.29 1.18 9.03
N LYS A 73 13.88 2.43 9.27
CA LYS A 73 12.71 3.04 8.63
C LYS A 73 13.02 3.40 7.18
N LYS A 74 12.28 2.85 6.23
CA LYS A 74 12.41 3.17 4.80
C LYS A 74 11.14 3.83 4.28
N THR A 75 11.26 4.73 3.30
CA THR A 75 10.09 5.28 2.61
C THR A 75 9.76 4.40 1.41
N VAL A 76 8.50 4.04 1.25
CA VAL A 76 8.02 3.21 0.15
C VAL A 76 6.84 3.86 -0.57
N LYS A 77 6.78 3.63 -1.88
CA LYS A 77 5.62 3.95 -2.71
C LYS A 77 4.86 2.68 -3.06
N GLY A 78 3.60 2.58 -2.65
CA GLY A 78 2.73 1.46 -2.97
C GLY A 78 1.75 1.80 -4.08
N TYR A 79 2.02 1.31 -5.29
CA TYR A 79 1.12 1.45 -6.43
C TYR A 79 0.00 0.41 -6.36
N ILE A 80 -1.23 0.85 -6.55
CA ILE A 80 -2.43 0.01 -6.48
C ILE A 80 -2.74 -0.47 -7.89
N LEU A 81 -2.63 -1.78 -8.10
CA LEU A 81 -2.87 -2.43 -9.37
C LEU A 81 -4.18 -3.20 -9.27
N GLU A 82 -5.25 -2.65 -9.84
CA GLU A 82 -6.56 -3.31 -9.84
C GLU A 82 -6.65 -4.38 -10.94
N TRP A 83 -7.20 -5.53 -10.58
CA TRP A 83 -7.51 -6.61 -11.52
C TRP A 83 -8.97 -6.48 -11.96
N LYS A 84 -9.21 -6.46 -13.28
CA LYS A 84 -10.56 -6.46 -13.88
C LYS A 84 -10.97 -7.84 -14.36
#